data_AF-A0A6A8GF10-F1
#
_entry.id   AF-A0A6A8GF10-F1
#
_cell.length_a   1.000
_cell.length_b   1.000
_cell.length_c   1.000
_cell.angle_alpha   90.00
_cell.angle_beta   90.00
_cell.angle_gamma   90.00
#
_symmetry.space_group_name_H-M   'P 1'
#
loop_
_entity.id
_entity.type
_entity.pdbx_description
1 polymer ?
#
loop_
_entity_poly.entity_id
_entity_poly.type
_entity_poly.pdbx_seq_one_letter_code
_entity_poly.pdbx_strand_id
1 'polypeptide(L)'
;MDQPDSQHAPDSVVGMSKGDATDALVAADDSRDPEFVEAILGHVTDDGVVTEDAIDETVADASMVLSTAETRVELAQQALEDATATAKDVSGVDTVRSRLDTFESTVSALDAHVTDLGASIQSLSGWRNGDGDLYGLVTGLRDVTSEAQTVTRVADDTQLDLEQFERWVSSHDWRRDELDADVDALEQSLDDLACTCEELSTTDDGRLWFDAMLRRHVVSLLVADVRAELADLRELADRNDVDADGLDEIADRLDELDDRTTTLGDELDSLAQATWQAQFEDRLTSFREGLDEFEPPVSWGDVQSELEQRRPDVGQ
;
A
#
# COMPACT_ATOMS: atom_id res chain seq x y z
N MET A 1 -9.36 -28.75 -60.91
CA MET A 1 -9.34 -27.28 -60.87
C MET A 1 -10.38 -26.90 -59.83
N ASP A 2 -10.08 -27.24 -58.59
CA ASP A 2 -9.35 -26.39 -57.61
C ASP A 2 -10.13 -25.12 -57.35
N GLN A 3 -10.98 -25.21 -56.32
CA GLN A 3 -11.36 -24.04 -55.54
C GLN A 3 -10.17 -23.71 -54.64
N PRO A 4 -9.71 -22.45 -54.59
CA PRO A 4 -8.65 -22.07 -53.68
C PRO A 4 -9.17 -22.16 -52.25
N ASP A 5 -8.36 -22.79 -51.41
CA ASP A 5 -8.52 -22.88 -49.97
C ASP A 5 -8.79 -21.51 -49.34
N SER A 6 -9.63 -21.55 -48.32
CA SER A 6 -10.06 -20.45 -47.49
C SER A 6 -8.88 -19.62 -46.99
N GLN A 7 -9.02 -18.30 -47.12
CA GLN A 7 -8.14 -17.31 -46.52
C GLN A 7 -8.17 -17.46 -44.99
N HIS A 8 -7.12 -18.04 -44.40
CA HIS A 8 -6.79 -17.82 -43.00
C HIS A 8 -6.43 -16.34 -42.81
N ALA A 9 -7.03 -15.70 -41.80
CA ALA A 9 -6.70 -14.33 -41.43
C ALA A 9 -5.20 -14.21 -41.08
N PRO A 10 -4.52 -13.12 -41.46
CA PRO A 10 -3.07 -12.98 -41.36
C PRO A 10 -2.45 -12.94 -39.95
N ASP A 11 -3.22 -13.12 -38.87
CA ASP A 11 -2.75 -13.00 -37.47
C ASP A 11 -2.86 -14.28 -36.64
N SER A 12 -3.30 -15.40 -37.22
CA SER A 12 -3.43 -16.65 -36.47
C SER A 12 -2.10 -17.40 -36.43
N VAL A 13 -1.30 -17.15 -35.38
CA VAL A 13 -0.12 -17.97 -35.04
C VAL A 13 -0.50 -19.33 -34.45
N VAL A 14 -1.80 -19.59 -34.26
CA VAL A 14 -2.34 -20.88 -33.86
C VAL A 14 -2.01 -21.94 -34.91
N GLY A 15 -1.51 -23.09 -34.47
CA GLY A 15 -1.02 -24.17 -35.33
C GLY A 15 0.43 -24.00 -35.80
N MET A 16 1.08 -22.87 -35.51
CA MET A 16 2.52 -22.69 -35.75
C MET A 16 3.34 -23.34 -34.65
N SER A 17 4.59 -23.70 -34.98
CA SER A 17 5.55 -24.05 -33.95
C SER A 17 5.82 -22.82 -33.08
N LYS A 18 6.17 -23.05 -31.80
CA LYS A 18 6.45 -21.96 -30.86
C LYS A 18 7.51 -20.97 -31.38
N GLY A 19 8.56 -21.47 -32.03
CA GLY A 19 9.61 -20.64 -32.62
C GLY A 19 9.10 -19.79 -33.79
N ASP A 20 8.36 -20.41 -34.71
CA ASP A 20 7.79 -19.69 -35.87
C ASP A 20 6.76 -18.64 -35.43
N ALA A 21 5.96 -18.95 -34.39
CA ALA A 21 5.01 -18.00 -33.79
C ALA A 21 5.73 -16.82 -33.12
N THR A 22 6.85 -17.07 -32.46
CA THR A 22 7.68 -16.02 -31.84
C THR A 22 8.21 -15.07 -32.91
N ASP A 23 8.81 -15.63 -33.96
CA ASP A 23 9.35 -14.84 -35.08
C ASP A 23 8.26 -14.02 -35.77
N ALA A 24 7.07 -14.60 -35.96
CA ALA A 24 5.91 -13.92 -36.55
C ALA A 24 5.42 -12.74 -35.70
N LEU A 25 5.33 -12.91 -34.37
CA LEU A 25 4.87 -11.86 -33.45
C LEU A 25 5.90 -10.72 -33.30
N VAL A 26 7.20 -11.03 -33.28
CA VAL A 26 8.27 -10.02 -33.26
C VAL A 26 8.31 -9.26 -34.59
N ALA A 27 8.17 -9.95 -35.72
CA ALA A 27 8.13 -9.29 -37.02
C ALA A 27 6.90 -8.37 -37.21
N ALA A 28 5.81 -8.61 -36.47
CA ALA A 28 4.63 -7.75 -36.48
C ALA A 28 4.85 -6.45 -35.68
N ASP A 29 5.74 -6.45 -34.69
CA ASP A 29 6.08 -5.31 -33.84
C ASP A 29 7.51 -5.44 -33.30
N ASP A 30 8.43 -4.71 -33.93
CA ASP A 30 9.87 -4.72 -33.62
C ASP A 30 10.20 -4.21 -32.20
N SER A 31 9.22 -3.66 -31.45
CA SER A 31 9.41 -3.28 -30.05
C SER A 31 9.32 -4.46 -29.07
N ARG A 32 8.80 -5.60 -29.53
CA ARG A 32 8.63 -6.81 -28.71
C ARG A 32 9.97 -7.51 -28.48
N ASP A 33 10.25 -7.84 -27.22
CA ASP A 33 11.42 -8.63 -26.85
C ASP A 33 11.22 -10.11 -27.21
N PRO A 34 12.06 -10.70 -28.09
CA PRO A 34 11.89 -12.09 -28.53
C PRO A 34 11.91 -13.11 -27.40
N GLU A 35 12.77 -12.92 -26.39
CA GLU A 35 12.86 -13.85 -25.25
C GLU A 35 11.57 -13.83 -24.42
N PHE A 36 10.99 -12.63 -24.23
CA PHE A 36 9.72 -12.45 -23.55
C PHE A 36 8.54 -13.04 -24.33
N VAL A 37 8.47 -12.80 -25.65
CA VAL A 37 7.44 -13.37 -26.53
C VAL A 37 7.49 -14.90 -26.49
N GLU A 38 8.69 -15.49 -26.60
CA GLU A 38 8.86 -16.94 -26.52
C GLU A 38 8.42 -17.47 -25.15
N ALA A 39 8.76 -16.80 -24.05
CA ALA A 39 8.33 -17.21 -22.72
C ALA A 39 6.79 -17.23 -22.60
N ILE A 40 6.12 -16.17 -23.06
CA ILE A 40 4.66 -16.02 -23.04
C ILE A 40 3.99 -17.12 -23.86
N LEU A 41 4.44 -17.34 -25.10
CA LEU A 41 3.86 -18.38 -25.95
C LEU A 41 3.99 -19.77 -25.34
N GLY A 42 4.96 -19.98 -24.43
CA GLY A 42 5.10 -21.22 -23.68
C GLY A 42 3.85 -21.63 -22.89
N HIS A 43 3.02 -20.68 -22.47
CA HIS A 43 1.78 -20.96 -21.73
C HIS A 43 0.64 -21.46 -22.62
N VAL A 44 0.69 -21.16 -23.92
CA VAL A 44 -0.35 -21.52 -24.90
C VAL A 44 0.15 -22.52 -25.95
N THR A 45 1.24 -23.23 -25.63
CA THR A 45 1.88 -24.20 -26.50
C THR A 45 1.68 -25.60 -25.94
N ASP A 46 1.17 -26.51 -26.77
CA ASP A 46 1.14 -27.95 -26.49
C ASP A 46 1.97 -28.71 -27.54
N ASP A 47 2.79 -29.65 -27.10
CA ASP A 47 3.74 -30.40 -27.95
C ASP A 47 4.61 -29.52 -28.88
N GLY A 48 4.95 -28.30 -28.45
CA GLY A 48 5.77 -27.35 -29.21
C GLY A 48 5.01 -26.56 -30.29
N VAL A 49 3.69 -26.70 -30.35
CA VAL A 49 2.78 -25.99 -31.27
C VAL A 49 1.80 -25.13 -30.47
N VAL A 50 1.50 -23.92 -30.94
CA VAL A 50 0.47 -23.08 -30.32
C VAL A 50 -0.92 -23.66 -30.62
N THR A 51 -1.72 -24.00 -29.61
CA THR A 51 -3.03 -24.67 -29.80
C THR A 51 -4.19 -23.90 -29.18
N GLU A 52 -5.38 -24.03 -29.76
CA GLU A 52 -6.60 -23.44 -29.18
C GLU A 52 -6.91 -24.05 -27.80
N ASP A 53 -6.64 -25.35 -27.62
CA ASP A 53 -6.87 -26.04 -26.34
C ASP A 53 -5.97 -25.47 -25.23
N ALA A 54 -4.70 -25.19 -25.51
CA ALA A 54 -3.79 -24.58 -24.52
C ALA A 54 -4.15 -23.11 -24.21
N ILE A 55 -4.73 -22.39 -25.18
CA ILE A 55 -5.29 -21.05 -24.95
C ILE A 55 -6.52 -21.13 -24.04
N ASP A 56 -7.45 -22.05 -24.31
CA ASP A 56 -8.64 -22.27 -23.48
C ASP A 56 -8.25 -22.66 -22.04
N GLU A 57 -7.23 -23.51 -21.87
CA GLU A 57 -6.67 -23.86 -20.56
C GLU A 57 -6.12 -22.63 -19.83
N THR A 58 -5.35 -21.78 -20.51
CA THR A 58 -4.82 -20.54 -19.93
C THR A 58 -5.93 -19.58 -19.48
N VAL A 59 -6.99 -19.45 -20.28
CA VAL A 59 -8.17 -18.64 -19.91
C VAL A 59 -8.88 -19.24 -18.69
N ALA A 60 -9.03 -20.57 -18.65
CA ALA A 60 -9.66 -21.26 -17.54
C ALA A 60 -8.85 -21.09 -16.24
N ASP A 61 -7.52 -21.19 -16.32
CA ASP A 61 -6.62 -20.97 -15.19
C ASP A 61 -6.72 -19.54 -14.65
N ALA A 62 -6.65 -18.53 -15.52
CA ALA A 62 -6.82 -17.13 -15.12
C ALA A 62 -8.19 -16.89 -14.46
N SER A 63 -9.25 -17.49 -15.00
CA SER A 63 -10.61 -17.41 -14.43
C SER A 63 -10.70 -18.09 -13.06
N MET A 64 -9.98 -19.20 -12.86
CA MET A 64 -9.93 -19.89 -11.56
C MET A 64 -9.20 -19.08 -10.51
N VAL A 65 -8.09 -18.43 -10.88
CA VAL A 65 -7.34 -17.54 -9.98
C VAL A 65 -8.20 -16.33 -9.61
N LEU A 66 -8.89 -15.72 -10.58
CA LEU A 66 -9.82 -14.63 -10.29
C LEU A 66 -10.96 -15.06 -9.36
N SER A 67 -11.58 -16.22 -9.59
CA SER A 67 -12.64 -16.74 -8.72
C SER A 67 -12.15 -16.99 -7.28
N THR A 68 -10.88 -17.37 -7.13
CA THR A 68 -10.25 -17.46 -5.81
C THR A 68 -10.13 -16.07 -5.17
N ALA A 69 -9.67 -15.06 -5.92
CA ALA A 69 -9.58 -13.69 -5.43
C ALA A 69 -10.95 -13.13 -5.02
N GLU A 70 -12.00 -13.33 -5.82
CA GLU A 70 -13.38 -12.96 -5.51
C GLU A 70 -13.82 -13.55 -4.17
N THR A 71 -13.60 -14.86 -3.97
CA THR A 71 -13.94 -15.54 -2.71
C THR A 71 -13.19 -14.94 -1.52
N ARG A 72 -11.94 -14.51 -1.71
CA ARG A 72 -11.13 -13.89 -0.65
C ARG A 72 -11.61 -12.49 -0.30
N VAL A 73 -12.05 -11.73 -1.28
CA VAL A 73 -12.69 -10.42 -1.07
C VAL A 73 -14.02 -10.57 -0.34
N GLU A 74 -14.85 -11.56 -0.71
CA GLU A 74 -16.10 -11.86 0.02
C GLU A 74 -15.85 -12.20 1.51
N LEU A 75 -14.79 -12.97 1.79
CA LEU A 75 -14.40 -13.27 3.17
C LEU A 75 -13.91 -12.03 3.93
N ALA A 76 -13.19 -11.12 3.27
CA ALA A 76 -12.78 -9.84 3.87
C ALA A 76 -13.99 -8.93 4.15
N GLN A 77 -14.98 -8.91 3.25
CA GLN A 77 -16.26 -8.22 3.48
C GLN A 77 -16.98 -8.77 4.71
N GLN A 78 -17.04 -10.09 4.86
CA GLN A 78 -17.65 -10.72 6.03
C GLN A 78 -16.91 -10.35 7.33
N ALA A 79 -15.57 -10.39 7.33
CA ALA A 79 -14.77 -9.98 8.48
C ALA A 79 -15.00 -8.50 8.85
N LEU A 80 -15.20 -7.63 7.85
CA LEU A 80 -15.53 -6.22 8.08
C LEU A 80 -16.91 -6.05 8.72
N GLU A 81 -17.90 -6.83 8.30
CA GLU A 81 -19.23 -6.84 8.93
C GLU A 81 -19.15 -7.27 10.41
N ASP A 82 -18.39 -8.33 10.71
CA ASP A 82 -18.19 -8.84 12.06
C ASP A 82 -17.45 -7.83 12.96
N ALA A 83 -16.40 -7.20 12.42
CA ALA A 83 -15.64 -6.13 13.10
C ALA A 83 -16.51 -4.91 13.40
N THR A 84 -17.31 -4.48 12.42
CA THR A 84 -18.26 -3.36 12.57
C THR A 84 -19.33 -3.67 13.62
N ALA A 85 -19.83 -4.90 13.64
CA ALA A 85 -20.79 -5.35 14.64
C ALA A 85 -20.18 -5.35 16.05
N THR A 86 -18.93 -5.79 16.18
CA THR A 86 -18.17 -5.79 17.45
C THR A 86 -17.92 -4.36 17.95
N ALA A 87 -17.57 -3.44 17.06
CA ALA A 87 -17.27 -2.05 17.39
C ALA A 87 -18.51 -1.16 17.55
N LYS A 88 -19.72 -1.67 17.34
CA LYS A 88 -20.95 -0.88 17.22
C LYS A 88 -21.15 0.17 18.31
N ASP A 89 -20.97 -0.19 19.58
CA ASP A 89 -21.22 0.69 20.73
C ASP A 89 -20.12 1.77 20.91
N VAL A 90 -18.97 1.58 20.26
CA VAL A 90 -17.81 2.47 20.33
C VAL A 90 -17.42 3.10 18.99
N SER A 91 -18.14 2.80 17.90
CA SER A 91 -17.95 3.35 16.55
C SER A 91 -18.00 4.89 16.46
N GLY A 92 -18.53 5.53 17.51
CA GLY A 92 -18.53 6.99 17.66
C GLY A 92 -17.22 7.59 18.16
N VAL A 93 -16.22 6.81 18.56
CA VAL A 93 -14.88 7.30 18.96
C VAL A 93 -14.01 7.45 17.72
N ASP A 94 -13.22 8.52 17.61
CA ASP A 94 -12.56 8.93 16.36
C ASP A 94 -11.54 7.89 15.86
N THR A 95 -10.68 7.37 16.73
CA THR A 95 -9.72 6.29 16.41
C THR A 95 -10.44 5.02 15.91
N VAL A 96 -11.55 4.62 16.54
CA VAL A 96 -12.34 3.46 16.11
C VAL A 96 -12.92 3.69 14.72
N ARG A 97 -13.50 4.89 14.51
CA ARG A 97 -14.13 5.27 13.25
C ARG A 97 -13.11 5.31 12.11
N SER A 98 -11.97 5.95 12.32
CA SER A 98 -10.91 6.06 11.32
C SER A 98 -10.36 4.70 10.89
N ARG A 99 -10.14 3.78 11.84
CA ARG A 99 -9.75 2.39 11.54
C ARG A 99 -10.83 1.68 10.71
N LEU A 100 -12.10 1.79 11.08
CA LEU A 100 -13.21 1.21 10.31
C LEU A 100 -13.33 1.79 8.88
N ASP A 101 -13.29 3.12 8.74
CA ASP A 101 -13.36 3.81 7.44
C ASP A 101 -12.22 3.37 6.50
N THR A 102 -11.04 3.10 7.06
CA THR A 102 -9.88 2.57 6.32
C THR A 102 -10.14 1.15 5.82
N PHE A 103 -10.69 0.27 6.66
CA PHE A 103 -11.04 -1.09 6.25
C PHE A 103 -12.17 -1.09 5.22
N GLU A 104 -13.21 -0.27 5.41
CA GLU A 104 -14.31 -0.10 4.46
C GLU A 104 -13.80 0.35 3.08
N SER A 105 -12.90 1.32 3.05
CA SER A 105 -12.28 1.83 1.82
C SER A 105 -11.44 0.76 1.14
N THR A 106 -10.64 0.03 1.91
CA THR A 106 -9.76 -1.05 1.40
C THR A 106 -10.58 -2.19 0.80
N VAL A 107 -11.59 -2.68 1.52
CA VAL A 107 -12.47 -3.75 1.04
C VAL A 107 -13.26 -3.32 -0.20
N SER A 108 -13.77 -2.07 -0.23
CA SER A 108 -14.46 -1.52 -1.39
C SER A 108 -13.55 -1.43 -2.62
N ALA A 109 -12.28 -1.04 -2.43
CA ALA A 109 -11.30 -0.99 -3.51
C ALA A 109 -10.98 -2.40 -4.07
N LEU A 110 -10.87 -3.40 -3.21
CA LEU A 110 -10.66 -4.79 -3.62
C LEU A 110 -11.85 -5.34 -4.42
N ASP A 111 -13.08 -5.06 -3.99
CA ASP A 111 -14.32 -5.45 -4.68
C ASP A 111 -14.44 -4.84 -6.08
N ALA A 112 -14.12 -3.54 -6.19
CA ALA A 112 -14.04 -2.87 -7.47
C ALA A 112 -12.96 -3.50 -8.37
N HIS A 113 -11.79 -3.83 -7.80
CA HIS A 113 -10.69 -4.42 -8.56
C HIS A 113 -11.04 -5.81 -9.12
N VAL A 114 -11.64 -6.71 -8.32
CA VAL A 114 -12.07 -8.03 -8.85
C VAL A 114 -13.12 -7.89 -9.95
N THR A 115 -14.04 -6.92 -9.83
CA THR A 115 -15.04 -6.62 -10.86
C THR A 115 -14.38 -6.19 -12.17
N ASP A 116 -13.37 -5.31 -12.11
CA ASP A 116 -12.63 -4.85 -13.27
C ASP A 116 -11.78 -5.97 -13.92
N LEU A 117 -11.20 -6.85 -13.11
CA LEU A 117 -10.49 -8.04 -13.59
C LEU A 117 -11.44 -9.01 -14.29
N GLY A 118 -12.65 -9.22 -13.77
CA GLY A 118 -13.69 -10.01 -14.43
C GLY A 118 -14.10 -9.46 -15.78
N ALA A 119 -14.28 -8.14 -15.88
CA ALA A 119 -14.54 -7.46 -17.15
C ALA A 119 -13.36 -7.58 -18.14
N SER A 120 -12.13 -7.59 -17.63
CA SER A 120 -10.91 -7.79 -18.41
C SER A 120 -10.85 -9.20 -19.01
N ILE A 121 -11.07 -10.26 -18.21
CA ILE A 121 -11.15 -11.64 -18.73
C ILE A 121 -12.25 -11.76 -19.78
N GLN A 122 -13.44 -11.20 -19.53
CA GLN A 122 -14.56 -11.25 -20.48
C GLN A 122 -14.18 -10.59 -21.81
N SER A 123 -13.51 -9.44 -21.77
CA SER A 123 -13.06 -8.74 -22.97
C SER A 123 -12.00 -9.55 -23.74
N LEU A 124 -11.06 -10.16 -23.02
CA LEU A 124 -10.01 -11.00 -23.59
C LEU A 124 -10.57 -12.30 -24.22
N SER A 125 -11.64 -12.88 -23.66
CA SER A 125 -12.30 -14.08 -24.20
C SER A 125 -12.90 -13.91 -25.60
N GLY A 126 -12.99 -12.67 -26.11
CA GLY A 126 -13.44 -12.34 -27.45
C GLY A 126 -12.52 -12.80 -28.58
N TRP A 127 -11.31 -13.29 -28.28
CA TRP A 127 -10.30 -13.73 -29.25
C TRP A 127 -10.81 -14.76 -30.27
N ARG A 128 -11.74 -15.62 -29.86
CA ARG A 128 -12.35 -16.67 -30.69
C ARG A 128 -13.20 -16.13 -31.84
N ASN A 129 -13.60 -14.86 -31.79
CA ASN A 129 -14.34 -14.20 -32.86
C ASN A 129 -13.44 -13.63 -33.98
N GLY A 130 -12.12 -13.84 -33.89
CA GLY A 130 -11.17 -13.45 -34.94
C GLY A 130 -10.69 -12.00 -34.89
N ASP A 131 -11.05 -11.26 -33.83
CA ASP A 131 -10.73 -9.84 -33.65
C ASP A 131 -9.54 -9.59 -32.69
N GLY A 132 -8.93 -10.64 -32.11
CA GLY A 132 -7.95 -10.52 -31.02
C GLY A 132 -6.51 -10.89 -31.38
N ASP A 133 -5.55 -10.06 -30.95
CA ASP A 133 -4.10 -10.36 -30.95
C ASP A 133 -3.79 -11.41 -29.86
N LEU A 134 -3.27 -12.59 -30.24
CA LEU A 134 -2.90 -13.64 -29.29
C LEU A 134 -1.84 -13.15 -28.29
N TYR A 135 -0.90 -12.32 -28.72
CA TYR A 135 0.09 -11.76 -27.80
C TYR A 135 -0.60 -10.90 -26.73
N GLY A 136 -1.52 -10.02 -27.13
CA GLY A 136 -2.36 -9.23 -26.24
C GLY A 136 -3.25 -10.09 -25.31
N LEU A 137 -3.76 -11.21 -25.82
CA LEU A 137 -4.51 -12.18 -25.00
C LEU A 137 -3.67 -12.75 -23.87
N VAL A 138 -2.52 -13.36 -24.20
CA VAL A 138 -1.73 -14.08 -23.19
C VAL A 138 -1.07 -13.12 -22.21
N THR A 139 -0.62 -11.93 -22.67
CA THR A 139 -0.15 -10.88 -21.78
C THR A 139 -1.26 -10.37 -20.85
N GLY A 140 -2.45 -10.08 -21.39
CA GLY A 140 -3.59 -9.66 -20.58
C GLY A 140 -4.03 -10.70 -19.55
N LEU A 141 -4.04 -11.99 -19.89
CA LEU A 141 -4.37 -13.06 -18.95
C LEU A 141 -3.32 -13.21 -17.84
N ARG A 142 -2.05 -13.01 -18.17
CA ARG A 142 -0.96 -12.99 -17.19
C ARG A 142 -1.11 -11.81 -16.24
N ASP A 143 -1.40 -10.63 -16.75
CA ASP A 143 -1.62 -9.43 -15.94
C ASP A 143 -2.79 -9.64 -15.00
N VAL A 144 -3.93 -10.14 -15.50
CA VAL A 144 -5.09 -10.49 -14.66
C VAL A 144 -4.72 -11.50 -13.59
N THR A 145 -3.94 -12.54 -13.91
CA THR A 145 -3.52 -13.55 -12.94
C THR A 145 -2.64 -12.94 -11.84
N SER A 146 -1.70 -12.06 -12.22
CA SER A 146 -0.81 -11.36 -11.29
C SER A 146 -1.58 -10.40 -10.37
N GLU A 147 -2.52 -9.64 -10.93
CA GLU A 147 -3.37 -8.72 -10.17
C GLU A 147 -4.32 -9.48 -9.24
N ALA A 148 -4.94 -10.57 -9.70
CA ALA A 148 -5.80 -11.41 -8.87
C ALA A 148 -5.05 -12.05 -7.68
N GLN A 149 -3.77 -12.42 -7.86
CA GLN A 149 -2.91 -12.88 -6.77
C GLN A 149 -2.58 -11.75 -5.77
N THR A 150 -2.37 -10.54 -6.27
CA THR A 150 -2.17 -9.36 -5.42
C THR A 150 -3.42 -9.07 -4.59
N VAL A 151 -4.61 -9.07 -5.23
CA VAL A 151 -5.90 -8.94 -4.55
C VAL A 151 -6.07 -10.02 -3.48
N THR A 152 -5.78 -11.28 -3.79
CA THR A 152 -5.86 -12.38 -2.83
C THR A 152 -5.02 -12.11 -1.58
N ARG A 153 -3.77 -11.71 -1.78
CA ARG A 153 -2.87 -11.42 -0.66
C ARG A 153 -3.38 -10.24 0.18
N VAL A 154 -3.77 -9.14 -0.45
CA VAL A 154 -4.27 -7.96 0.27
C VAL A 154 -5.57 -8.28 1.00
N ALA A 155 -6.46 -9.09 0.43
CA ALA A 155 -7.67 -9.53 1.09
C ALA A 155 -7.39 -10.42 2.32
N ASP A 156 -6.45 -11.35 2.22
CA ASP A 156 -6.02 -12.19 3.37
C ASP A 156 -5.35 -11.32 4.46
N ASP A 157 -4.49 -10.37 4.09
CA ASP A 157 -3.87 -9.41 5.03
C ASP A 157 -4.96 -8.57 5.73
N THR A 158 -5.93 -8.05 4.97
CA THR A 158 -7.06 -7.26 5.51
C THR A 158 -7.91 -8.06 6.49
N GLN A 159 -8.15 -9.35 6.23
CA GLN A 159 -8.88 -10.22 7.17
C GLN A 159 -8.13 -10.34 8.51
N LEU A 160 -6.81 -10.55 8.48
CA LEU A 160 -6.01 -10.64 9.70
C LEU A 160 -6.02 -9.31 10.47
N ASP A 161 -5.97 -8.18 9.77
CA ASP A 161 -6.04 -6.86 10.40
C ASP A 161 -7.41 -6.60 11.04
N LEU A 162 -8.50 -7.06 10.42
CA LEU A 162 -9.85 -7.00 10.99
C LEU A 162 -9.98 -7.87 12.25
N GLU A 163 -9.44 -9.09 12.26
CA GLU A 163 -9.40 -9.95 13.45
C GLU A 163 -8.59 -9.31 14.60
N GLN A 164 -7.47 -8.65 14.26
CA GLN A 164 -6.67 -7.90 15.22
C GLN A 164 -7.43 -6.69 15.76
N PHE A 165 -8.14 -5.97 14.90
CA PHE A 165 -8.98 -4.85 15.29
C PHE A 165 -10.12 -5.28 16.23
N GLU A 166 -10.80 -6.40 15.98
CA GLU A 166 -11.82 -6.93 16.89
C GLU A 166 -11.25 -7.22 18.29
N ARG A 167 -10.05 -7.80 18.33
CA ARG A 167 -9.33 -8.05 19.58
C ARG A 167 -8.98 -6.75 20.29
N TRP A 168 -8.49 -5.76 19.55
CA TRP A 168 -8.15 -4.43 20.04
C TRP A 168 -9.38 -3.73 20.62
N VAL A 169 -10.51 -3.67 19.90
CA VAL A 169 -11.76 -3.06 20.37
C VAL A 169 -12.25 -3.72 21.67
N SER A 170 -12.14 -5.05 21.74
CA SER A 170 -12.66 -5.85 22.85
C SER A 170 -11.77 -5.86 24.10
N SER A 171 -10.54 -5.35 24.02
CA SER A 171 -9.54 -5.49 25.09
C SER A 171 -8.92 -4.15 25.45
N HIS A 172 -9.21 -3.65 26.66
CA HIS A 172 -8.54 -2.47 27.20
C HIS A 172 -7.02 -2.67 27.33
N ASP A 173 -6.58 -3.81 27.88
CA ASP A 173 -5.16 -4.11 28.03
C ASP A 173 -4.42 -4.09 26.69
N TRP A 174 -5.02 -4.66 25.63
CA TRP A 174 -4.41 -4.66 24.30
C TRP A 174 -4.25 -3.25 23.73
N ARG A 175 -5.27 -2.40 23.88
CA ARG A 175 -5.21 -0.98 23.45
C ARG A 175 -4.12 -0.22 24.18
N ARG A 176 -4.01 -0.43 25.49
CA ARG A 176 -2.98 0.19 26.33
C ARG A 176 -1.59 -0.29 25.94
N ASP A 177 -1.41 -1.60 25.73
CA ASP A 177 -0.12 -2.18 25.32
C ASP A 177 0.34 -1.67 23.94
N GLU A 178 -0.60 -1.51 23.00
CA GLU A 178 -0.33 -0.94 21.67
C GLU A 178 0.11 0.53 21.78
N LEU A 179 -0.64 1.35 22.53
CA LEU A 179 -0.29 2.74 22.76
C LEU A 179 1.06 2.92 23.47
N ASP A 180 1.37 2.05 24.44
CA ASP A 180 2.66 2.03 25.14
C ASP A 180 3.82 1.71 24.19
N ALA A 181 3.61 0.77 23.25
CA ALA A 181 4.59 0.45 22.22
C ALA A 181 4.82 1.62 21.24
N ASP A 182 3.78 2.40 20.91
CA ASP A 182 3.92 3.60 20.08
C ASP A 182 4.71 4.71 20.79
N VAL A 183 4.51 4.86 22.10
CA VAL A 183 5.31 5.77 22.94
C VAL A 183 6.78 5.32 23.02
N ASP A 184 7.04 4.01 23.15
CA ASP A 184 8.40 3.47 23.10
C ASP A 184 9.07 3.74 21.73
N ALA A 185 8.33 3.60 20.64
CA ALA A 185 8.83 3.89 19.28
C ALA A 185 9.12 5.38 19.08
N LEU A 186 8.31 6.27 19.66
CA LEU A 186 8.54 7.71 19.71
C LEU A 186 9.82 8.06 20.49
N GLU A 187 10.02 7.44 21.65
CA GLU A 187 11.22 7.61 22.47
C GLU A 187 12.48 7.24 21.69
N GLN A 188 12.47 6.08 21.02
CA GLN A 188 13.57 5.64 20.16
C GLN A 188 13.82 6.61 18.99
N SER A 189 12.76 7.14 18.38
CA SER A 189 12.88 8.11 17.28
C SER A 189 13.54 9.42 17.75
N LEU A 190 13.28 9.86 18.98
CA LEU A 190 13.92 11.03 19.57
C LEU A 190 15.36 10.74 20.04
N ASP A 191 15.68 9.50 20.43
CA ASP A 191 17.06 9.06 20.66
C ASP A 191 17.89 9.13 19.38
N ASP A 192 17.34 8.65 18.28
CA ASP A 192 17.98 8.70 16.97
C ASP A 192 18.17 10.15 16.48
N LEU A 193 17.19 11.02 16.73
CA LEU A 193 17.28 12.44 16.41
C LEU A 193 18.33 13.16 17.28
N ALA A 194 18.42 12.82 18.56
CA ALA A 194 19.46 13.34 19.46
C ALA A 194 20.86 12.92 18.98
N CYS A 195 21.05 11.66 18.61
CA CYS A 195 22.30 11.19 17.99
C CYS A 195 22.66 11.99 16.73
N THR A 196 21.65 12.34 15.92
CA THR A 196 21.84 13.16 14.71
C THR A 196 22.29 14.59 15.05
N CYS A 197 21.76 15.19 16.12
CA CYS A 197 22.20 16.51 16.61
C CYS A 197 23.66 16.47 17.07
N GLU A 198 24.05 15.42 17.80
CA GLU A 198 25.44 15.19 18.21
C GLU A 198 26.38 15.10 17.00
N GLU A 199 26.00 14.36 15.96
CA GLU A 199 26.78 14.25 14.72
C GLU A 199 26.94 15.61 14.02
N LEU A 200 25.84 16.36 13.88
CA LEU A 200 25.81 17.70 13.28
C LEU A 200 26.68 18.72 14.03
N SER A 201 26.89 18.55 15.34
CA SER A 201 27.78 19.43 16.11
C SER A 201 29.25 19.36 15.67
N THR A 202 29.63 18.30 14.93
CA THR A 202 31.00 18.06 14.46
C THR A 202 31.15 18.07 12.94
N THR A 203 30.04 18.10 12.20
CA THR A 203 30.02 17.93 10.74
C THR A 203 29.38 19.15 10.05
N ASP A 204 29.93 19.54 8.90
CA ASP A 204 29.36 20.59 8.04
C ASP A 204 28.42 19.98 6.98
N ASP A 205 27.29 19.41 7.43
CA ASP A 205 26.31 18.74 6.55
C ASP A 205 24.90 19.35 6.66
N GLY A 206 24.61 20.29 5.75
CA GLY A 206 23.30 20.92 5.66
C GLY A 206 22.17 20.00 5.20
N ARG A 207 22.45 18.88 4.53
CA ARG A 207 21.43 17.90 4.13
C ARG A 207 21.00 17.06 5.30
N LEU A 208 21.96 16.64 6.13
CA LEU A 208 21.69 15.94 7.38
C LEU A 208 20.87 16.82 8.33
N TRP A 209 21.22 18.11 8.45
CA TRP A 209 20.42 19.08 9.22
C TRP A 209 19.00 19.22 8.69
N PHE A 210 18.83 19.32 7.37
CA PHE A 210 17.51 19.44 6.75
C PHE A 210 16.64 18.20 7.00
N ASP A 211 17.20 16.99 6.82
CA ASP A 211 16.46 15.74 7.08
C ASP A 211 16.12 15.58 8.58
N ALA A 212 17.02 15.98 9.49
CA ALA A 212 16.74 16.02 10.92
C ALA A 212 15.57 16.97 11.26
N MET A 213 15.52 18.15 10.61
CA MET A 213 14.40 19.08 10.76
C MET A 213 13.09 18.49 10.24
N LEU A 214 13.09 17.81 9.09
CA LEU A 214 11.89 17.12 8.59
C LEU A 214 11.39 16.07 9.59
N ARG A 215 12.29 15.18 10.04
CA ARG A 215 11.96 14.15 11.04
C ARG A 215 11.41 14.74 12.32
N ARG A 216 11.98 15.84 12.83
CA ARG A 216 11.48 16.52 14.03
C ARG A 216 10.04 16.98 13.88
N HIS A 217 9.65 17.55 12.73
CA HIS A 217 8.27 17.98 12.52
C HIS A 217 7.30 16.80 12.38
N VAL A 218 7.74 15.70 11.74
CA VAL A 218 6.97 14.45 11.70
C VAL A 218 6.77 13.87 13.10
N VAL A 219 7.81 13.83 13.93
CA VAL A 219 7.70 13.35 15.32
C VAL A 219 6.78 14.25 16.15
N SER A 220 6.83 15.57 15.95
CA SER A 220 5.91 16.50 16.61
C SER A 220 4.44 16.24 16.24
N LEU A 221 4.15 15.90 14.99
CA LEU A 221 2.82 15.49 14.54
C LEU A 221 2.43 14.14 15.15
N LEU A 222 3.37 13.19 15.23
CA LEU A 222 3.12 11.86 15.82
C LEU A 222 2.78 11.95 17.31
N VAL A 223 3.47 12.81 18.06
CA VAL A 223 3.12 13.08 19.47
C VAL A 223 1.70 13.65 19.59
N ALA A 224 1.29 14.54 18.68
CA ALA A 224 -0.06 15.10 18.68
C ALA A 224 -1.13 14.04 18.34
N ASP A 225 -0.84 13.15 17.38
CA ASP A 225 -1.69 12.04 16.99
C ASP A 225 -1.88 11.03 18.13
N VAL A 226 -0.79 10.59 18.75
CA VAL A 226 -0.80 9.65 19.89
C VAL A 226 -1.51 10.24 21.11
N ARG A 227 -1.45 11.56 21.33
CA ARG A 227 -2.25 12.25 22.36
C ARG A 227 -3.75 12.24 22.05
N ALA A 228 -4.13 12.36 20.79
CA ALA A 228 -5.53 12.24 20.39
C ALA A 228 -6.02 10.79 20.58
N GLU A 229 -5.23 9.80 20.20
CA GLU A 229 -5.54 8.38 20.47
C GLU A 229 -5.65 8.09 21.97
N LEU A 230 -4.77 8.64 22.81
CA LEU A 230 -4.88 8.53 24.26
C LEU A 230 -6.22 9.10 24.79
N ALA A 231 -6.68 10.23 24.24
CA ALA A 231 -7.97 10.81 24.61
C ALA A 231 -9.13 9.88 24.21
N ASP A 232 -9.05 9.28 23.03
CA ASP A 232 -9.99 8.27 22.55
C ASP A 232 -9.98 7.01 23.42
N LEU A 233 -8.81 6.52 23.85
CA LEU A 233 -8.71 5.37 24.74
C LEU A 233 -9.34 5.62 26.10
N ARG A 234 -9.21 6.84 26.64
CA ARG A 234 -9.93 7.26 27.86
C ARG A 234 -11.44 7.24 27.66
N GLU A 235 -11.93 7.77 26.54
CA GLU A 235 -13.35 7.70 26.21
C GLU A 235 -13.83 6.24 26.07
N LEU A 236 -13.02 5.38 25.46
CA LEU A 236 -13.32 3.96 25.34
C LEU A 236 -13.34 3.25 26.69
N ALA A 237 -12.44 3.60 27.62
CA ALA A 237 -12.45 3.06 28.96
C ALA A 237 -13.73 3.43 29.70
N ASP A 238 -14.12 4.71 29.63
CA ASP A 238 -15.36 5.23 30.21
C ASP A 238 -16.60 4.53 29.66
N ARG A 239 -16.68 4.34 28.33
CA ARG A 239 -17.82 3.66 27.68
C ARG A 239 -17.94 2.18 28.07
N ASN A 240 -16.81 1.52 28.35
CA ASN A 240 -16.76 0.10 28.70
C ASN A 240 -16.81 -0.17 30.21
N ASP A 241 -16.91 0.86 31.05
CA ASP A 241 -16.87 0.76 32.52
C ASP A 241 -15.63 0.00 33.02
N VAL A 242 -14.48 0.26 32.38
CA VAL A 242 -13.16 -0.29 32.74
C VAL A 242 -12.28 0.82 33.31
N ASP A 243 -11.36 0.45 34.20
CA ASP A 243 -10.42 1.41 34.77
C ASP A 243 -9.46 1.94 33.70
N ALA A 244 -9.08 3.21 33.79
CA ALA A 244 -8.11 3.87 32.91
C ALA A 244 -6.67 3.71 33.44
N ASP A 245 -6.43 2.69 34.26
CA ASP A 245 -5.13 2.39 34.87
C ASP A 245 -4.01 2.36 33.82
N GLY A 246 -2.94 3.12 34.07
CA GLY A 246 -1.77 3.22 33.19
C GLY A 246 -1.89 4.26 32.07
N LEU A 247 -3.10 4.74 31.72
CA LEU A 247 -3.24 5.80 30.71
C LEU A 247 -2.68 7.16 31.18
N ASP A 248 -2.70 7.42 32.49
CA ASP A 248 -2.09 8.65 33.05
C ASP A 248 -0.56 8.61 33.02
N GLU A 249 0.05 7.44 33.22
CA GLU A 249 1.50 7.25 33.06
C GLU A 249 1.93 7.49 31.61
N ILE A 250 1.15 6.99 30.64
CA ILE A 250 1.36 7.26 29.22
C ILE A 250 1.23 8.77 28.92
N ALA A 251 0.27 9.45 29.54
CA ALA A 251 0.11 10.90 29.38
C ALA A 251 1.34 11.68 29.85
N ASP A 252 1.88 11.34 31.03
CA ASP A 252 3.08 11.96 31.58
C ASP A 252 4.29 11.71 30.66
N ARG A 253 4.46 10.49 30.13
CA ARG A 253 5.50 10.16 29.15
C ARG A 253 5.39 10.99 27.87
N LEU A 254 4.17 11.18 27.35
CA LEU A 254 3.95 12.01 26.15
C LEU A 254 4.30 13.48 26.37
N ASP A 255 4.04 14.02 27.57
CA ASP A 255 4.47 15.37 27.93
C ASP A 255 5.99 15.50 27.97
N GLU A 256 6.70 14.50 28.50
CA GLU A 256 8.16 14.43 28.45
C GLU A 256 8.71 14.36 27.02
N LEU A 257 8.08 13.56 26.15
CA LEU A 257 8.47 13.43 24.73
C LEU A 257 8.25 14.74 23.95
N ASP A 258 7.18 15.48 24.23
CA ASP A 258 6.90 16.77 23.61
C ASP A 258 7.92 17.86 24.02
N ASP A 259 8.24 17.92 25.31
CA ASP A 259 9.30 18.79 25.84
C ASP A 259 10.66 18.46 25.20
N ARG A 260 10.94 17.16 25.02
CA ARG A 260 12.15 16.68 24.35
C ARG A 260 12.17 17.03 22.86
N THR A 261 11.04 16.92 22.17
CA THR A 261 10.89 17.30 20.75
C THR A 261 11.10 18.81 20.55
N THR A 262 10.66 19.62 21.52
CA THR A 262 10.92 21.07 21.54
C THR A 262 12.40 21.35 21.77
N THR A 263 13.01 20.70 22.75
CA THR A 263 14.44 20.85 23.08
C THR A 263 15.35 20.52 21.90
N LEU A 264 15.09 19.39 21.20
CA LEU A 264 15.85 18.99 20.01
C LEU A 264 15.61 19.94 18.83
N GLY A 265 14.41 20.53 18.73
CA GLY A 265 14.13 21.60 17.77
C GLY A 265 15.01 22.83 18.00
N ASP A 266 15.08 23.31 19.24
CA ASP A 266 15.92 24.45 19.63
C ASP A 266 17.41 24.19 19.38
N GLU A 267 17.85 22.94 19.58
CA GLU A 267 19.22 22.50 19.29
C GLU A 267 19.51 22.53 17.78
N LEU A 268 18.61 21.96 16.96
CA LEU A 268 18.74 21.99 15.49
C LEU A 268 18.74 23.43 14.94
N ASP A 269 17.91 24.32 15.50
CA ASP A 269 17.90 25.73 15.13
C ASP A 269 19.21 26.43 15.52
N SER A 270 19.82 26.05 16.65
CA SER A 270 21.11 26.57 17.09
C SER A 270 22.29 26.06 16.25
N LEU A 271 22.20 24.85 15.69
CA LEU A 271 23.18 24.26 14.78
C LEU A 271 23.08 24.81 13.35
N ALA A 272 21.97 25.46 13.01
CA ALA A 272 21.70 25.92 11.66
C ALA A 272 22.71 26.99 11.19
N GLN A 273 23.40 26.72 10.08
CA GLN A 273 24.23 27.70 9.41
C GLN A 273 23.41 28.55 8.43
N ALA A 274 23.77 29.83 8.27
CA ALA A 274 23.06 30.75 7.37
C ALA A 274 23.01 30.27 5.90
N THR A 275 24.02 29.53 5.46
CA THR A 275 24.07 28.91 4.12
C THR A 275 23.04 27.81 3.95
N TRP A 276 22.83 26.98 4.98
CA TRP A 276 21.84 25.90 4.97
C TRP A 276 20.42 26.47 5.06
N GLN A 277 20.21 27.46 5.94
CA GLN A 277 18.94 28.18 6.06
C GLN A 277 18.54 28.76 4.70
N ALA A 278 19.42 29.54 4.06
CA ALA A 278 19.15 30.11 2.74
C ALA A 278 18.89 29.05 1.64
N GLN A 279 19.41 27.83 1.80
CA GLN A 279 19.21 26.74 0.85
C GLN A 279 17.87 26.01 1.05
N PHE A 280 17.41 25.85 2.28
CA PHE A 280 16.33 24.92 2.62
C PHE A 280 15.11 25.54 3.33
N GLU A 281 15.17 26.81 3.76
CA GLU A 281 14.10 27.49 4.51
C GLU A 281 12.75 27.47 3.78
N ASP A 282 12.73 27.74 2.47
CA ASP A 282 11.50 27.70 1.66
C ASP A 282 10.88 26.28 1.64
N ARG A 283 11.72 25.24 1.58
CA ARG A 283 11.26 23.84 1.59
C ARG A 283 10.76 23.43 2.96
N LEU A 284 11.45 23.82 4.03
CA LEU A 284 11.00 23.57 5.40
C LEU A 284 9.68 24.28 5.69
N THR A 285 9.52 25.52 5.23
CA THR A 285 8.27 26.28 5.40
C THR A 285 7.13 25.58 4.67
N SER A 286 7.31 25.24 3.39
CA SER A 286 6.28 24.54 2.62
C SER A 286 5.95 23.16 3.20
N PHE A 287 6.93 22.45 3.78
CA PHE A 287 6.67 21.18 4.43
C PHE A 287 5.86 21.35 5.72
N ARG A 288 6.20 22.34 6.57
CA ARG A 288 5.43 22.65 7.79
C ARG A 288 3.99 23.06 7.46
N GLU A 289 3.81 23.91 6.46
CA GLU A 289 2.48 24.30 5.98
C GLU A 289 1.68 23.09 5.49
N GLY A 290 2.33 22.13 4.82
CA GLY A 290 1.69 20.87 4.44
C GLY A 290 1.35 19.99 5.64
N LEU A 291 2.22 19.94 6.66
CA LEU A 291 1.95 19.18 7.88
C LEU A 291 0.79 19.77 8.70
N ASP A 292 0.62 21.09 8.70
CA ASP A 292 -0.48 21.78 9.40
C ASP A 292 -1.88 21.43 8.81
N GLU A 293 -1.94 20.81 7.63
CA GLU A 293 -3.21 20.32 7.05
C GLU A 293 -3.67 18.98 7.63
N PHE A 294 -2.80 18.25 8.34
CA PHE A 294 -3.13 16.96 8.95
C PHE A 294 -3.60 17.14 10.39
N GLU A 295 -4.87 16.81 10.64
CA GLU A 295 -5.44 16.71 11.99
C GLU A 295 -5.51 15.23 12.42
N PRO A 296 -5.32 14.93 13.72
CA PRO A 296 -5.55 13.58 14.24
C PRO A 296 -7.01 13.12 14.04
N PRO A 297 -7.25 11.82 13.77
CA PRO A 297 -6.27 10.77 13.50
C PRO A 297 -5.58 10.96 12.14
N VAL A 298 -4.24 10.95 12.13
CA VAL A 298 -3.42 11.32 10.98
C VAL A 298 -3.36 10.21 9.93
N SER A 299 -3.53 10.56 8.65
CA SER A 299 -3.30 9.65 7.53
C SER A 299 -1.80 9.52 7.21
N TRP A 300 -1.10 8.65 7.93
CA TRP A 300 0.37 8.50 7.85
C TRP A 300 0.93 8.15 6.46
N GLY A 301 0.16 7.49 5.60
CA GLY A 301 0.56 7.25 4.21
C GLY A 301 0.70 8.53 3.38
N ASP A 302 -0.16 9.52 3.63
CA ASP A 302 -0.09 10.83 2.97
C ASP A 302 1.07 11.66 3.54
N VAL A 303 1.30 11.58 4.86
CA VAL A 303 2.46 12.20 5.51
C VAL A 303 3.78 11.62 4.97
N GLN A 304 3.86 10.30 4.79
CA GLN A 304 5.02 9.65 4.19
C GLN A 304 5.21 10.12 2.74
N SER A 305 4.14 10.20 1.96
CA SER A 305 4.18 10.72 0.59
C SER A 305 4.69 12.17 0.54
N GLU A 306 4.24 13.03 1.45
CA GLU A 306 4.77 14.40 1.59
C GLU A 306 6.25 14.40 2.01
N LEU A 307 6.65 13.56 2.96
CA LEU A 307 8.03 13.45 3.41
C LEU A 307 8.97 13.02 2.26
N GLU A 308 8.58 12.00 1.50
CA GLU A 308 9.35 11.46 0.37
C GLU A 308 9.51 12.48 -0.76
N GLN A 309 8.46 13.24 -1.07
CA GLN A 309 8.51 14.32 -2.06
C GLN A 309 9.50 15.43 -1.69
N ARG A 310 9.74 15.65 -0.39
CA ARG A 310 10.55 16.76 0.13
C ARG A 310 11.97 16.36 0.49
N ARG A 311 12.22 15.07 0.74
CA ARG A 311 13.57 14.56 1.03
C ARG A 311 14.53 14.92 -0.12
N PRO A 312 15.76 15.36 0.20
CA PRO A 312 16.74 15.62 -0.84
C PRO A 312 17.08 14.31 -1.55
N ASP A 313 17.13 14.31 -2.88
CA ASP A 313 17.65 13.17 -3.64
C ASP A 313 18.95 12.67 -3.00
N VAL A 314 18.97 11.38 -2.65
CA VAL A 314 20.20 10.65 -2.37
C VAL A 314 20.92 10.56 -3.72
N GLY A 315 21.67 11.62 -4.05
CA GLY A 315 22.40 11.70 -5.30
C GLY A 315 23.31 10.49 -5.47
N GLN A 316 23.17 9.80 -6.62
CA GLN A 316 24.22 8.99 -7.21
C GLN A 316 25.49 9.81 -7.46
#